data_AF-A0A0F9PXL8-F1
#
_entry.id   AF-A0A0F9PXL8-F1
#
_cell.length_a   1.000
_cell.length_b   1.000
_cell.length_c   1.000
_cell.angle_alpha   90.00
_cell.angle_beta   90.00
_cell.angle_gamma   90.00
#
_symmetry.space_group_name_H-M   'P 1'
#
loop_
_entity.id
_entity.type
_entity.pdbx_description
1 polymer ?
#
loop_
_entity_poly.entity_id
_entity_poly.type
_entity_poly.pdbx_seq_one_letter_code
_entity_poly.pdbx_strand_id
1 'polypeptide(L)'
;MKTQKQINAQIRLLNEARDKIVPMSMFGTDNVEGLDAMVKVLEQDMDSSDVWDRWDRDEEDLDVRSNAEEAVDWRDGESENENLVDNFLMQE
;
A
#
# COMPACT_ATOMS: atom_id res chain seq x y z
N MET A 1 5.05 0.81 -15.94
CA MET A 1 6.04 1.09 -14.88
C MET A 1 6.17 2.59 -14.64
N LYS A 2 6.12 3.02 -13.38
CA LYS A 2 6.20 4.41 -12.92
C LYS A 2 7.67 4.81 -12.77
N THR A 3 7.93 6.11 -12.92
CA THR A 3 9.28 6.68 -12.75
C THR A 3 9.58 6.94 -11.27
N GLN A 4 10.86 7.03 -10.90
CA GLN A 4 11.25 7.41 -9.52
C GLN A 4 10.62 8.72 -9.04
N LYS A 5 10.44 9.69 -9.94
CA LYS A 5 9.77 10.96 -9.61
C LYS A 5 8.30 10.73 -9.24
N GLN A 6 7.61 9.84 -9.94
CA GLN A 6 6.22 9.48 -9.63
C GLN A 6 6.14 8.66 -8.34
N ILE A 7 7.05 7.69 -8.16
CA ILE A 7 7.14 6.89 -6.93
C ILE A 7 7.36 7.81 -5.70
N ASN A 8 8.32 8.73 -5.77
CA ASN A 8 8.58 9.68 -4.68
C ASN A 8 7.38 10.62 -4.42
N ALA A 9 6.66 11.02 -5.47
CA ALA A 9 5.45 11.81 -5.31
C ALA A 9 4.35 10.99 -4.60
N GLN A 10 4.19 9.72 -4.95
CA GLN A 10 3.21 8.83 -4.33
C GLN A 10 3.54 8.53 -2.87
N ILE A 11 4.80 8.21 -2.55
CA ILE A 11 5.27 8.03 -1.17
C ILE A 11 4.96 9.28 -0.33
N ARG A 12 5.16 10.47 -0.89
CA ARG A 12 4.82 11.71 -0.19
C ARG A 12 3.32 11.82 0.08
N LEU A 13 2.47 11.48 -0.89
CA LEU A 13 1.01 11.50 -0.71
C LEU A 13 0.56 10.51 0.36
N LEU A 14 1.10 9.28 0.36
CA LEU A 14 0.83 8.27 1.39
C LEU A 14 1.22 8.78 2.78
N ASN A 15 2.43 9.33 2.93
CA ASN A 15 2.88 9.92 4.20
C ASN A 15 2.00 11.09 4.66
N GLU A 16 1.56 11.97 3.74
CA GLU A 16 0.65 13.07 4.07
C GLU A 16 -0.79 12.61 4.38
N ALA A 17 -1.17 11.40 3.94
CA ALA A 17 -2.48 10.79 4.20
C ALA A 17 -2.49 10.00 5.52
N ARG A 18 -1.33 9.50 5.99
CA ARG A 18 -1.18 8.69 7.20
C ARG A 18 -1.90 9.25 8.42
N ASP A 19 -1.81 10.56 8.67
CA ASP A 19 -2.46 11.21 9.83
C ASP A 19 -3.94 11.55 9.60
N LYS A 20 -4.46 11.30 8.39
CA LYS A 20 -5.84 11.66 7.97
C LYS A 20 -6.73 10.44 7.77
N ILE A 21 -6.15 9.25 7.62
CA ILE A 21 -6.91 8.01 7.45
C ILE A 21 -7.44 7.51 8.80
N VAL A 22 -8.55 6.78 8.76
CA VAL A 22 -9.08 6.10 9.95
C VAL A 22 -8.18 4.90 10.24
N PRO A 23 -7.56 4.79 11.44
CA PRO A 23 -6.55 3.76 11.68
C PRO A 23 -7.06 2.32 11.58
N MET A 24 -8.26 2.06 12.07
CA MET A 24 -8.88 0.73 12.01
C MET A 24 -10.21 0.80 11.26
N SER A 25 -10.41 -0.07 10.28
CA SER A 25 -11.69 -0.20 9.58
C SER A 25 -12.77 -0.81 10.50
N MET A 26 -14.04 -0.70 10.10
CA MET A 26 -15.15 -1.34 10.82
C MET A 26 -15.02 -2.87 10.90
N PHE A 27 -14.25 -3.47 9.99
CA PHE A 27 -14.04 -4.92 9.90
C PHE A 27 -12.74 -5.39 10.56
N GLY A 28 -11.98 -4.48 11.18
CA GLY A 28 -10.76 -4.81 11.93
C GLY A 28 -9.46 -4.70 11.14
N THR A 29 -9.49 -4.14 9.92
CA THR A 29 -8.30 -3.89 9.10
C THR A 29 -7.48 -2.73 9.69
N ASP A 30 -6.18 -2.92 9.89
CA ASP A 30 -5.25 -1.83 10.21
C ASP A 30 -4.85 -1.09 8.93
N ASN A 31 -5.53 0.03 8.68
CA ASN A 31 -5.30 0.87 7.50
C ASN A 31 -3.95 1.58 7.57
N VAL A 32 -3.44 1.88 8.77
CA VAL A 32 -2.12 2.51 8.94
C VAL A 32 -1.04 1.52 8.56
N GLU A 33 -1.18 0.26 8.99
CA GLU A 33 -0.25 -0.80 8.61
C GLU A 33 -0.29 -1.08 7.11
N GLY A 34 -1.47 -1.14 6.49
CA GLY A 34 -1.60 -1.28 5.03
C GLY A 34 -0.94 -0.13 4.25
N LEU A 35 -1.08 1.11 4.73
CA LEU A 35 -0.42 2.27 4.14
C LEU A 35 1.10 2.21 4.30
N ASP A 36 1.58 1.88 5.51
CA ASP A 36 3.01 1.76 5.81
C ASP A 36 3.63 0.62 4.96
N ALA A 37 2.88 -0.45 4.66
CA ALA A 37 3.30 -1.52 3.77
C ALA A 37 3.49 -1.05 2.31
N MET A 38 2.53 -0.29 1.76
CA MET A 38 2.67 0.32 0.43
C MET A 38 3.90 1.22 0.33
N VAL A 39 4.11 2.08 1.34
CA VAL A 39 5.30 2.96 1.40
C VAL A 39 6.56 2.12 1.38
N LYS A 40 6.61 1.05 2.18
CA LYS A 40 7.78 0.18 2.27
C LYS A 40 8.12 -0.48 0.93
N VAL A 41 7.12 -0.99 0.21
CA VAL A 41 7.30 -1.59 -1.12
C VAL A 41 7.93 -0.58 -2.08
N LEU A 42 7.38 0.63 -2.13
CA LEU A 42 7.86 1.70 -3.01
C LEU A 42 9.24 2.23 -2.63
N GLU A 43 9.57 2.31 -1.34
CA GLU A 43 10.87 2.78 -0.84
C GLU A 43 11.98 1.76 -1.05
N GLN A 44 11.67 0.47 -0.92
CA GLN A 44 12.66 -0.61 -0.98
C GLN A 44 12.69 -1.30 -2.34
N ASP A 45 11.86 -0.85 -3.29
CA ASP A 45 11.69 -1.45 -4.61
C ASP A 45 11.38 -2.95 -4.54
N MET A 46 10.54 -3.34 -3.58
CA MET A 46 10.17 -4.75 -3.34
C MET A 46 9.39 -5.30 -4.53
N ASP A 47 9.62 -6.55 -4.88
CA ASP A 47 8.77 -7.28 -5.82
C ASP A 47 7.71 -8.13 -5.10
N SER A 48 6.81 -8.75 -5.86
CA SER A 48 5.77 -9.61 -5.29
C SER A 48 6.37 -10.73 -4.43
N SER A 49 7.49 -11.35 -4.84
CA SER A 49 8.14 -12.39 -4.02
C SER A 49 8.59 -11.84 -2.67
N ASP A 50 9.19 -10.64 -2.64
CA ASP A 50 9.58 -9.97 -1.40
C ASP A 50 8.36 -9.66 -0.50
N VAL A 51 7.23 -9.29 -1.11
CA VAL A 51 5.96 -9.03 -0.41
C VAL A 51 5.44 -10.32 0.24
N TRP A 52 5.40 -11.42 -0.51
CA TRP A 52 4.96 -12.74 0.00
C TRP A 52 5.89 -13.28 1.09
N ASP A 53 7.20 -13.07 0.97
CA ASP A 53 8.17 -13.48 2.00
C ASP A 53 8.05 -12.65 3.27
N ARG A 54 7.67 -11.37 3.16
CA ARG A 54 7.61 -10.45 4.29
C ARG A 54 6.29 -10.52 5.06
N TRP A 55 5.17 -10.63 4.36
CA TRP A 55 3.82 -10.70 4.93
C TRP A 55 3.25 -12.10 4.70
N ASP A 56 3.91 -13.09 5.29
CA ASP A 56 3.60 -14.51 5.08
C ASP A 56 2.37 -14.96 5.89
N ARG A 57 1.43 -15.54 5.14
CA ARG A 57 0.30 -16.46 5.43
C ARG A 57 -0.52 -16.47 6.73
N ASP A 58 -0.28 -15.64 7.74
CA ASP A 58 -1.27 -15.52 8.81
C ASP A 58 -2.50 -14.80 8.24
N GLU A 59 -3.69 -15.40 8.40
CA GLU A 59 -4.96 -14.89 7.83
C GLU A 59 -5.30 -13.46 8.30
N GLU A 60 -4.68 -13.00 9.39
CA GLU A 60 -4.84 -11.66 9.95
C GLU A 60 -4.15 -10.57 9.10
N ASP A 61 -3.12 -10.91 8.31
CA ASP A 61 -2.31 -9.95 7.54
C ASP A 61 -2.70 -9.86 6.06
N LEU A 62 -3.81 -10.49 5.66
CA LEU A 62 -4.23 -10.54 4.25
C LEU A 62 -4.46 -9.15 3.66
N ASP A 63 -5.06 -8.24 4.43
CA ASP A 63 -5.34 -6.86 3.99
C ASP A 63 -4.05 -6.05 3.82
N VAL A 64 -3.08 -6.23 4.72
CA VAL A 64 -1.77 -5.55 4.66
C VAL A 64 -1.00 -6.02 3.44
N ARG A 65 -0.96 -7.34 3.20
CA ARG A 65 -0.30 -7.90 2.02
C ARG A 65 -0.98 -7.44 0.73
N SER A 66 -2.32 -7.44 0.67
CA SER A 66 -3.05 -6.96 -0.50
C SER A 66 -2.72 -5.49 -0.81
N ASN A 67 -2.59 -4.64 0.21
CA ASN A 67 -2.13 -3.27 0.02
C ASN A 67 -0.67 -3.21 -0.49
N ALA A 68 0.21 -4.07 0.02
CA ALA A 68 1.60 -4.14 -0.46
C ALA A 68 1.69 -4.58 -1.94
N GLU A 69 0.95 -5.61 -2.35
CA GLU A 69 0.87 -6.06 -3.74
C GLU A 69 0.31 -4.96 -4.65
N GLU A 70 -0.73 -4.24 -4.21
CA GLU A 70 -1.29 -3.13 -4.98
C GLU A 70 -0.23 -2.03 -5.27
N ALA A 71 0.72 -1.81 -4.35
CA ALA A 71 1.83 -0.89 -4.60
C ALA A 71 2.83 -1.43 -5.64
N VAL A 72 3.06 -2.75 -5.70
CA VAL A 72 3.84 -3.40 -6.76
C VAL A 72 3.13 -3.18 -8.11
N ASP A 73 1.85 -3.52 -8.19
CA ASP A 73 1.05 -3.37 -9.40
C ASP A 73 1.00 -1.91 -9.86
N TRP A 74 0.85 -0.97 -8.93
CA TRP A 74 0.88 0.46 -9.24
C TRP A 74 2.23 0.91 -9.79
N ARG A 75 3.34 0.48 -9.15
CA ARG A 75 4.70 0.76 -9.63
C ARG A 75 4.88 0.19 -11.03
N ASP A 76 4.40 -1.01 -11.30
CA ASP A 76 4.61 -1.69 -12.58
C ASP A 76 3.60 -1.24 -13.66
N GLY A 77 2.57 -0.49 -13.25
CA GLY A 77 1.54 0.09 -14.12
C GLY A 77 0.42 -0.89 -14.47
N GLU A 78 0.23 -1.90 -13.62
CA GLU A 78 -0.78 -2.95 -13.71
C GLU A 78 -1.99 -2.67 -12.80
N SER A 79 -1.85 -1.76 -11.82
CA SER A 79 -2.96 -1.30 -10.98
C SER A 79 -3.97 -0.46 -11.76
N GLU A 80 -5.25 -0.64 -11.43
CA GLU A 80 -6.36 0.19 -11.92
C GLU A 80 -6.46 1.53 -11.17
N ASN A 81 -5.84 1.63 -10.00
CA ASN A 81 -5.81 2.85 -9.20
C ASN A 81 -4.70 3.78 -9.70
N GLU A 82 -5.04 5.05 -9.97
CA GLU A 82 -4.00 6.05 -10.30
C GLU A 82 -3.33 6.59 -9.04
N ASN A 83 -3.99 6.50 -7.88
CA ASN A 83 -3.52 7.00 -6.60
C ASN A 83 -3.80 5.99 -5.47
N LEU A 84 -2.72 5.44 -4.89
CA LEU A 84 -2.80 4.45 -3.81
C LEU A 84 -3.47 4.96 -2.52
N VAL A 85 -3.54 6.28 -2.31
CA VAL A 85 -4.25 6.84 -1.15
C VAL A 85 -5.75 6.54 -1.20
N ASP A 86 -6.31 6.35 -2.39
CA ASP A 86 -7.74 6.17 -2.58
C ASP A 86 -8.24 4.87 -1.92
N ASN A 87 -7.37 3.88 -1.73
CA ASN A 87 -7.64 2.61 -1.03
C ASN A 87 -8.08 2.81 0.44
N PHE A 88 -7.68 3.92 1.05
CA PHE A 88 -7.98 4.23 2.45
C PHE A 88 -9.10 5.26 2.61
N LEU A 89 -9.46 5.95 1.54
CA LEU A 89 -10.49 6.99 1.55
C LEU A 89 -11.88 6.48 1.11
N MET A 90 -11.94 5.34 0.41
CA MET A 90 -13.20 4.77 -0.10
C MET A 90 -13.86 3.72 0.81
N GLN A 91 -13.35 3.50 2.02
CA GLN A 91 -13.96 2.55 2.96
C GLN A 91 -15.13 3.20 3.72
N GLU A 92 -16.30 3.33 3.06
CA GLU A 92 -17.60 3.63 3.68
C GLU A 92 -18.41 2.36 4.01
#